data_AF-A0A0R3W9E9-F1
#
_entry.id   AF-A0A0R3W9E9-F1
#
_cell.length_a   1.000
_cell.length_b   1.000
_cell.length_c   1.000
_cell.angle_alpha   90.00
_cell.angle_beta   90.00
_cell.angle_gamma   90.00
#
_symmetry.space_group_name_H-M   'P 1'
#
loop_
_entity.id
_entity.type
_entity.pdbx_description
1 polymer ?
#
loop_
_entity_poly.entity_id
_entity_poly.type
_entity_poly.pdbx_seq_one_letter_code
_entity_poly.pdbx_strand_id
1 'polypeptide(L)'
;MMLDCLLLITALLLASLQASKTAFGDAKMVSDFIAERMLDVADSEGLADAALPLVRCYDLLEELRTECNQYCRDNAPNVNACLQNCWGGWKYGRLTCRLRYS
;
A
#
# COMPACT_ATOMS: atom_id res chain seq x y z
N MET A 1 40.79 21.34 6.94
CA MET A 1 40.89 19.87 6.76
C MET A 1 39.92 19.09 7.65
N MET A 2 39.97 19.17 8.99
CA MET A 2 38.97 18.45 9.82
C MET A 2 37.55 19.02 9.75
N LEU A 3 37.40 20.35 9.66
CA LEU A 3 36.09 21.02 9.59
C LEU A 3 35.36 20.74 8.27
N ASP A 4 36.09 20.74 7.16
CA ASP A 4 35.56 20.46 5.82
C ASP A 4 35.02 19.03 5.69
N CYS A 5 35.73 18.05 6.27
CA CYS A 5 35.26 16.66 6.32
C CYS A 5 33.99 16.52 7.17
N LEU A 6 33.90 17.22 8.31
CA LEU A 6 32.72 17.16 9.17
C LEU A 6 31.47 17.70 8.46
N LEU A 7 31.62 18.80 7.68
CA LEU A 7 30.54 19.40 6.91
C LEU A 7 30.06 18.51 5.75
N LEU A 8 30.98 17.79 5.10
CA LEU A 8 30.64 16.81 4.07
C LEU A 8 29.85 15.62 4.63
N ILE A 9 30.26 15.10 5.79
CA ILE A 9 29.58 13.97 6.45
C ILE A 9 28.17 14.39 6.90
N THR A 10 28.01 15.57 7.49
CA THR A 10 26.68 16.04 7.89
C THR A 10 25.78 16.29 6.69
N ALA A 11 26.29 16.85 5.58
CA ALA A 11 25.51 17.02 4.35
C ALA A 11 25.02 15.68 3.76
N LEU A 12 25.88 14.66 3.74
CA LEU A 12 25.53 13.31 3.27
C LEU A 12 24.49 12.63 4.17
N LEU A 13 24.60 12.80 5.49
CA LEU A 13 23.63 12.29 6.46
C LEU A 13 22.27 12.98 6.31
N LEU A 14 22.24 14.31 6.12
CA LEU A 14 21.00 15.04 5.87
C LEU A 14 20.34 14.62 4.55
N ALA A 15 21.12 14.46 3.48
CA ALA A 15 20.60 14.05 2.17
C ALA A 15 20.00 12.62 2.21
N SER A 16 20.67 11.68 2.85
CA SER A 16 20.17 10.30 3.03
C SER A 16 18.93 10.26 3.92
N LEU A 17 18.86 11.10 4.95
CA LEU A 17 17.68 11.23 5.82
C LEU A 17 16.49 11.84 5.08
N GLN A 18 16.71 12.84 4.23
CA GLN A 18 15.66 13.42 3.38
C GLN A 18 15.13 12.42 2.34
N ALA A 19 16.03 11.71 1.64
CA ALA A 19 15.64 10.69 0.67
C ALA A 19 14.84 9.54 1.31
N SER A 20 15.20 9.15 2.54
CA SER A 20 14.48 8.12 3.30
C SER A 20 13.07 8.59 3.69
N LYS A 21 12.89 9.87 4.04
CA LYS A 21 11.59 10.45 4.38
C LYS A 21 10.68 10.56 3.16
N THR A 22 11.19 10.98 2.01
CA THR A 22 10.41 11.05 0.77
C THR A 22 9.99 9.65 0.32
N ALA A 23 10.92 8.68 0.31
CA ALA A 23 10.59 7.28 -0.02
C ALA A 23 9.57 6.67 0.95
N PHE A 24 9.60 7.04 2.23
CA PHE A 24 8.59 6.59 3.20
C PHE A 24 7.21 7.21 2.93
N GLY A 25 7.17 8.50 2.58
CA GLY A 25 5.94 9.20 2.21
C GLY A 25 5.29 8.61 0.95
N ASP A 26 6.08 8.38 -0.09
CA ASP A 26 5.60 7.83 -1.36
C ASP A 26 5.13 6.38 -1.21
N ALA A 27 5.87 5.56 -0.45
CA ALA A 27 5.48 4.19 -0.17
C ALA A 27 4.17 4.10 0.61
N LYS A 28 3.99 4.98 1.60
CA LYS A 28 2.74 5.06 2.35
C LYS A 28 1.57 5.48 1.47
N MET A 29 1.73 6.55 0.68
CA MET A 29 0.67 7.07 -0.19
C MET A 29 0.15 6.01 -1.17
N VAL A 30 1.06 5.25 -1.80
CA VAL A 30 0.67 4.17 -2.72
C VAL A 30 0.01 2.99 -1.98
N SER A 31 0.50 2.62 -0.79
CA SER A 31 -0.13 1.55 0.01
C SER A 31 -1.54 1.92 0.48
N ASP A 32 -1.76 3.19 0.83
CA ASP A 32 -3.06 3.72 1.23
C ASP A 32 -4.02 3.74 0.02
N PHE A 33 -3.55 4.19 -1.14
CA PHE A 33 -4.32 4.18 -2.39
C PHE A 33 -4.76 2.76 -2.81
N ILE A 34 -3.87 1.77 -2.73
CA ILE A 34 -4.25 0.39 -3.08
C ILE A 34 -5.22 -0.18 -2.05
N ALA A 35 -5.07 0.16 -0.77
CA ALA A 35 -6.03 -0.23 0.28
C ALA A 35 -7.42 0.40 0.05
N GLU A 36 -7.50 1.64 -0.42
CA GLU A 36 -8.76 2.29 -0.82
C GLU A 36 -9.39 1.59 -2.03
N ARG A 37 -8.60 1.26 -3.06
CA ARG A 37 -9.11 0.51 -4.23
C ARG A 37 -9.72 -0.85 -3.87
N MET A 38 -9.22 -1.51 -2.83
CA MET A 38 -9.82 -2.75 -2.33
C MET A 38 -11.23 -2.53 -1.77
N LEU A 39 -11.49 -1.36 -1.19
CA LEU A 39 -12.83 -0.98 -0.73
C LEU A 39 -13.74 -0.64 -1.91
N ASP A 40 -13.22 0.08 -2.91
CA ASP A 40 -13.98 0.43 -4.12
C ASP A 40 -14.41 -0.80 -4.92
N VAL A 41 -13.54 -1.82 -5.03
CA VAL A 41 -13.90 -3.10 -5.68
C VAL A 41 -15.03 -3.80 -4.93
N ALA A 42 -15.05 -3.70 -3.60
CA ALA A 42 -16.10 -4.30 -2.79
C ALA A 42 -17.41 -3.50 -2.80
N ASP A 43 -17.36 -2.22 -3.17
CA ASP A 43 -18.49 -1.28 -3.17
C ASP A 43 -19.02 -0.93 -4.58
N SER A 44 -18.36 -1.38 -5.64
CA SER A 44 -18.71 -0.99 -7.00
C SER A 44 -20.11 -1.49 -7.42
N GLU A 45 -21.00 -0.55 -7.75
CA GLU A 45 -22.31 -0.86 -8.35
C GLU A 45 -22.19 -1.44 -9.77
N GLY A 46 -21.09 -1.13 -10.49
CA GLY A 46 -20.77 -1.74 -11.79
C GLY A 46 -20.43 -3.24 -11.69
N LEU A 47 -20.11 -3.72 -10.48
CA LEU A 47 -19.99 -5.14 -10.15
C LEU A 47 -21.32 -5.76 -9.65
N ALA A 48 -22.40 -4.99 -9.50
CA ALA A 48 -23.69 -5.49 -9.01
C ALA A 48 -24.63 -5.96 -10.14
N ASP A 49 -24.44 -5.49 -11.37
CA ASP A 49 -25.31 -5.80 -12.52
C ASP A 49 -25.01 -7.15 -13.19
N ALA A 50 -23.85 -7.74 -12.90
CA ALA A 50 -23.63 -9.17 -13.08
C ALA A 50 -23.65 -9.77 -11.68
N ALA A 51 -24.33 -10.91 -11.48
CA ALA A 51 -24.23 -11.70 -10.27
C ALA A 51 -22.77 -12.14 -10.08
N LEU A 52 -21.90 -11.25 -9.60
CA LEU A 52 -20.51 -11.53 -9.33
C LEU A 52 -20.51 -12.37 -8.06
N PRO A 53 -20.20 -13.67 -8.16
CA PRO A 53 -20.19 -14.51 -7.00
C PRO A 53 -19.16 -13.94 -6.02
N LEU A 54 -19.43 -14.05 -4.72
CA LEU A 54 -18.51 -13.69 -3.63
C LEU A 54 -17.05 -14.10 -3.92
N VAL A 55 -16.87 -15.24 -4.59
CA VAL A 55 -15.59 -15.76 -5.09
C VAL A 55 -14.83 -14.74 -5.95
N ARG A 56 -15.49 -14.13 -6.93
CA ARG A 56 -14.87 -13.19 -7.87
C ARG A 56 -14.45 -11.88 -7.18
N CYS A 57 -15.21 -11.44 -6.17
CA CYS A 57 -14.84 -10.31 -5.32
C CYS A 57 -13.57 -10.63 -4.51
N TYR A 58 -13.48 -11.85 -3.97
CA TYR A 58 -12.26 -12.31 -3.28
C TYR A 58 -11.05 -12.43 -4.21
N ASP A 59 -11.22 -12.91 -5.44
CA ASP A 59 -10.13 -13.02 -6.41
C ASP A 59 -9.51 -11.65 -6.71
N LEU A 60 -10.34 -10.63 -6.96
CA LEU A 60 -9.87 -9.26 -7.22
C LEU A 60 -9.16 -8.65 -6.00
N LEU A 61 -9.68 -8.89 -4.79
CA LEU A 61 -9.01 -8.46 -3.56
C LEU A 61 -7.64 -9.12 -3.41
N GLU A 62 -7.52 -10.39 -3.80
CA GLU A 62 -6.26 -11.14 -3.71
C GLU A 62 -5.22 -10.65 -4.72
N GLU A 63 -5.64 -10.28 -5.93
CA GLU A 63 -4.81 -9.61 -6.92
C GLU A 63 -4.26 -8.28 -6.37
N LEU A 64 -5.13 -7.41 -5.86
CA LEU A 64 -4.75 -6.12 -5.28
C LEU A 64 -3.84 -6.27 -4.06
N ARG A 65 -4.09 -7.26 -3.19
CA ARG A 65 -3.23 -7.56 -2.04
C ARG A 65 -1.84 -7.97 -2.49
N THR A 66 -1.75 -8.76 -3.54
CA THR A 66 -0.48 -9.22 -4.11
C THR A 66 0.31 -8.05 -4.70
N GLU A 67 -0.35 -7.17 -5.46
CA GLU A 67 0.25 -5.93 -6.00
C GLU A 67 0.79 -5.04 -4.87
N CYS A 68 -0.04 -4.78 -3.84
CA CYS A 68 0.35 -3.95 -2.70
C CYS A 68 1.54 -4.54 -1.94
N ASN A 69 1.53 -5.86 -1.71
CA ASN A 69 2.65 -6.55 -1.05
C ASN A 69 3.95 -6.47 -1.85
N GLN A 70 3.87 -6.64 -3.17
CA GLN A 70 5.04 -6.56 -4.04
C GLN A 70 5.61 -5.14 -4.03
N TYR A 71 4.76 -4.13 -4.17
CA TYR A 71 5.17 -2.73 -4.08
C TYR A 71 5.87 -2.41 -2.75
N CYS A 72 5.31 -2.87 -1.63
CA CYS A 72 5.93 -2.67 -0.31
C CYS A 72 7.32 -3.29 -0.19
N ARG A 73 7.55 -4.46 -0.80
CA ARG A 73 8.86 -5.13 -0.77
C ARG A 73 9.89 -4.39 -1.61
N ASP A 74 9.48 -3.88 -2.75
CA ASP A 74 10.39 -3.29 -3.73
C ASP A 74 10.73 -1.83 -3.38
N ASN A 75 9.81 -1.10 -2.76
CA ASN A 75 9.90 0.37 -2.67
C ASN A 75 9.81 0.93 -1.23
N ALA A 76 9.28 0.19 -0.26
CA ALA A 76 9.02 0.76 1.06
C ALA A 76 10.27 0.73 1.96
N PRO A 77 10.74 1.88 2.48
CA PRO A 77 11.82 1.89 3.46
C PRO A 77 11.41 1.26 4.81
N ASN A 78 10.10 1.15 5.08
CA ASN A 78 9.55 0.34 6.16
C ASN A 78 8.50 -0.63 5.59
N VAL A 79 8.98 -1.81 5.17
CA VAL A 79 8.16 -2.87 4.57
C VAL A 79 7.01 -3.29 5.49
N ASN A 80 7.25 -3.46 6.79
CA ASN A 80 6.23 -3.93 7.72
C ASN A 80 5.06 -2.94 7.87
N ALA A 81 5.35 -1.65 8.00
CA ALA A 81 4.31 -0.62 8.10
C ALA A 81 3.48 -0.55 6.81
N CYS A 82 4.13 -0.61 5.64
CA CYS A 82 3.46 -0.63 4.34
C CYS A 82 2.55 -1.86 4.19
N LEU A 83 3.06 -3.05 4.54
CA LEU A 83 2.27 -4.28 4.50
C LEU A 83 1.04 -4.21 5.41
N GLN A 84 1.14 -3.63 6.61
CA GLN A 84 -0.02 -3.49 7.49
C GLN A 84 -1.18 -2.72 6.84
N ASN A 85 -0.89 -1.69 6.05
CA ASN A 85 -1.92 -0.95 5.31
C ASN A 85 -2.57 -1.86 4.24
N CYS A 86 -1.76 -2.59 3.45
CA CYS A 86 -2.25 -3.53 2.45
C CYS A 86 -3.18 -4.59 3.04
N TRP A 87 -2.78 -5.19 4.16
CA TRP A 87 -3.57 -6.21 4.86
C TRP A 87 -4.82 -5.64 5.53
N GLY A 88 -4.76 -4.39 5.97
CA GLY A 88 -5.93 -3.63 6.43
C GLY A 88 -6.97 -3.53 5.33
N GLY A 89 -6.60 -2.96 4.18
CA GLY A 89 -7.48 -2.82 3.01
C GLY A 89 -8.11 -4.16 2.59
N TRP A 90 -7.31 -5.21 2.51
CA TRP A 90 -7.80 -6.54 2.12
C TRP A 90 -8.81 -7.12 3.11
N LYS A 91 -8.55 -6.98 4.41
CA LYS A 91 -9.45 -7.46 5.46
C LYS A 91 -10.80 -6.74 5.40
N TYR A 92 -10.79 -5.41 5.28
CA TYR A 92 -12.02 -4.63 5.19
C TYR A 92 -12.76 -4.89 3.87
N GLY A 93 -12.06 -4.93 2.73
CA GLY A 93 -12.64 -5.30 1.45
C GLY A 93 -13.33 -6.67 1.48
N ARG A 94 -12.71 -7.70 2.11
CA ARG A 94 -13.33 -9.03 2.22
C ARG A 94 -14.60 -9.03 3.06
N LEU A 95 -14.66 -8.20 4.11
CA LEU A 95 -15.87 -8.03 4.91
C LEU A 95 -16.97 -7.39 4.07
N THR A 96 -16.66 -6.32 3.34
CA THR A 96 -17.61 -5.63 2.46
C THR A 96 -18.13 -6.55 1.35
N CYS A 97 -17.26 -7.29 0.66
CA CYS A 97 -17.65 -8.31 -0.32
C CYS A 97 -18.63 -9.32 0.29
N ARG A 98 -18.36 -9.81 1.50
CA ARG A 98 -19.24 -10.77 2.19
C ARG A 98 -20.60 -10.15 2.49
N LEU A 99 -20.64 -8.93 3.00
CA LEU A 99 -21.92 -8.27 3.32
C LEU A 99 -22.77 -8.00 2.08
N ARG A 100 -22.14 -7.78 0.93
CA ARG A 100 -22.83 -7.40 -0.32
C ARG A 100 -23.26 -8.59 -1.18
N TYR A 101 -22.48 -9.68 -1.19
CA TYR A 101 -22.65 -10.79 -2.14
C TYR A 101 -22.89 -12.16 -1.48
N SER A 102 -23.19 -12.22 -0.18
CA SER A 102 -23.55 -13.47 0.54
C SER A 102 -25.02 -13.84 0.45
#